data_AF-A0A0S9K923-F1
#
_entry.id   AF-A0A0S9K923-F1
#
_cell.length_a   1.000
_cell.length_b   1.000
_cell.length_c   1.000
_cell.angle_alpha   90.00
_cell.angle_beta   90.00
_cell.angle_gamma   90.00
#
_symmetry.space_group_name_H-M   'P 1'
#
loop_
_entity.id
_entity.type
_entity.pdbx_description
1 polymer ?
#
loop_
_entity_poly.entity_id
_entity_poly.type
_entity_poly.pdbx_seq_one_letter_code
_entity_poly.pdbx_strand_id
1 'polypeptide(L)'
;MDSNDFFDLFDDFWGQKASNAAYIFDAPAVSCLLYDAFPFRFGVDGPHGTSTAGYEYSTDKFSVALLGKKFTLDSDRESILANFRLADEYCRLRLTDKYLEAFDESHQPSTPV
;
A
#
# COMPACT_ATOMS: atom_id res chain seq x y z
N MET A 1 -7.35 -1.82 -15.32
CA MET A 1 -7.96 -0.86 -14.41
C MET A 1 -7.44 0.53 -14.76
N ASP A 2 -8.28 1.56 -14.73
CA ASP A 2 -7.87 2.94 -15.02
C ASP A 2 -7.08 3.56 -13.85
N SER A 3 -6.23 4.55 -14.14
CA SER A 3 -5.40 5.23 -13.14
C SER A 3 -6.22 5.86 -12.00
N ASN A 4 -7.36 6.48 -12.34
CA ASN A 4 -8.23 7.10 -11.34
C ASN A 4 -8.88 6.07 -10.42
N ASP A 5 -9.33 4.93 -10.98
CA ASP A 5 -9.92 3.82 -10.21
C ASP A 5 -8.87 3.21 -9.26
N PHE A 6 -7.61 3.14 -9.69
CA PHE A 6 -6.50 2.72 -8.84
C PHE A 6 -6.25 3.65 -7.66
N PHE A 7 -6.24 4.96 -7.88
CA PHE A 7 -6.02 5.92 -6.81
C PHE A 7 -7.19 5.94 -5.81
N ASP A 8 -8.42 5.84 -6.30
CA ASP A 8 -9.62 5.75 -5.46
C ASP A 8 -9.59 4.46 -4.61
N LEU A 9 -9.25 3.32 -5.21
CA LEU A 9 -9.10 2.04 -4.51
C LEU A 9 -7.98 2.08 -3.46
N PHE A 10 -6.88 2.75 -3.77
CA PHE A 10 -5.76 2.91 -2.85
C PHE A 10 -6.19 3.74 -1.63
N ASP A 11 -6.87 4.86 -1.84
CA ASP A 11 -7.36 5.74 -0.77
C ASP A 11 -8.45 5.05 0.08
N ASP A 12 -9.39 4.32 -0.54
CA ASP A 12 -10.43 3.58 0.17
C ASP A 12 -9.84 2.48 1.09
N PHE A 13 -8.82 1.76 0.62
CA PHE A 13 -8.23 0.67 1.40
C PHE A 13 -7.26 1.16 2.48
N TRP A 14 -6.34 2.06 2.12
CA TRP A 14 -5.29 2.51 3.02
C TRP A 14 -5.72 3.72 3.83
N GLY A 15 -6.38 4.69 3.20
CA GLY A 15 -6.83 5.93 3.82
C GLY A 15 -5.77 6.52 4.75
N GLN A 16 -6.14 6.67 6.02
CA GLN A 16 -5.26 7.23 7.05
C GLN A 16 -4.04 6.35 7.40
N LYS A 17 -4.03 5.06 7.05
CA LYS A 17 -2.88 4.16 7.27
C LYS A 17 -1.69 4.47 6.37
N ALA A 18 -1.93 5.12 5.23
CA ALA A 18 -0.88 5.56 4.32
C ALA A 18 -0.57 7.04 4.57
N SER A 19 0.68 7.33 4.91
CA SER A 19 1.21 8.68 5.09
C SER A 19 2.13 9.05 3.92
N ASN A 20 2.26 10.34 3.62
CA ASN A 20 3.10 10.85 2.53
C ASN A 20 2.85 10.16 1.17
N ALA A 21 1.58 9.91 0.83
CA ALA A 21 1.21 9.33 -0.45
C ALA A 21 1.54 10.30 -1.60
N ALA A 22 2.48 9.91 -2.45
CA ALA A 22 2.88 10.60 -3.66
C ALA A 22 2.29 9.88 -4.88
N TYR A 23 1.34 10.56 -5.54
CA TYR A 23 0.66 10.09 -6.74
C TYR A 23 1.44 10.46 -8.00
N ILE A 24 1.83 9.45 -8.77
CA ILE A 24 2.55 9.58 -10.03
C ILE A 24 1.56 9.29 -11.15
N PHE A 25 1.16 10.31 -11.89
CA PHE A 25 0.13 10.20 -12.94
C PHE A 25 0.69 9.76 -14.30
N ASP A 26 1.97 10.05 -14.56
CA ASP A 26 2.66 9.71 -15.83
C ASP A 26 2.88 8.19 -15.98
N ALA A 27 3.14 7.53 -14.85
CA ALA A 27 3.13 6.07 -14.70
C ALA A 27 2.28 5.77 -13.46
N PRO A 28 0.97 5.42 -13.61
CA PRO A 28 0.01 5.36 -12.50
C PRO A 28 0.51 4.49 -11.37
N ALA A 29 1.06 5.18 -10.39
CA ALA A 29 1.72 4.60 -9.23
C ALA A 29 1.57 5.53 -8.04
N VAL A 30 1.52 4.94 -6.86
CA VAL A 30 1.51 5.61 -5.57
C VAL A 30 2.72 5.13 -4.78
N SER A 31 3.51 6.08 -4.29
CA SER A 31 4.56 5.81 -3.29
C SER A 31 4.09 6.37 -1.95
N CYS A 32 4.09 5.58 -0.90
CA CYS A 32 3.56 5.97 0.41
C CYS A 32 4.33 5.31 1.55
N LEU A 33 4.23 5.89 2.74
CA LEU A 33 4.67 5.26 3.99
C LEU A 33 3.48 4.62 4.69
N LEU A 34 3.43 3.29 4.70
CA LEU A 34 2.42 2.56 5.48
C LEU A 34 2.80 2.61 6.96
N TYR A 35 1.82 2.96 7.81
CA TYR A 35 1.98 3.10 9.25
C TYR A 35 3.14 4.04 9.65
N ASP A 36 3.42 5.04 8.80
CA ASP A 36 4.54 6.00 8.93
C ASP A 36 5.94 5.35 9.06
N ALA A 37 6.06 4.04 8.80
CA ALA A 37 7.26 3.26 9.08
C ALA A 37 7.76 2.43 7.88
N PHE A 38 6.87 2.06 6.96
CA PHE A 38 7.18 1.15 5.87
C PHE A 38 6.97 1.82 4.50
N PRO A 39 8.05 2.17 3.78
CA PRO A 39 7.92 2.74 2.43
C PRO A 39 7.49 1.67 1.43
N PHE A 40 6.40 1.95 0.73
CA PHE A 40 5.79 1.09 -0.26
C PHE A 40 5.52 1.85 -1.55
N ARG A 41 5.65 1.14 -2.67
CA ARG A 41 5.27 1.63 -3.99
C ARG A 41 4.33 0.64 -4.65
N PHE A 42 3.17 1.12 -5.05
CA PHE A 42 2.17 0.38 -5.82
C PHE A 42 1.96 1.08 -7.14
N GLY A 43 1.68 0.35 -8.21
CA GLY A 43 1.43 0.92 -9.52
C GLY A 43 0.83 -0.11 -10.46
N VAL A 44 0.15 0.39 -11.50
CA VAL A 44 -0.62 -0.42 -12.45
C VAL A 44 -0.11 -0.30 -13.89
N ASP A 45 0.99 0.43 -14.10
CA ASP A 45 1.63 0.67 -15.41
C ASP A 45 3.07 0.17 -15.45
N GLY A 46 3.24 -1.13 -15.24
CA GLY A 46 4.49 -1.81 -15.56
C GLY A 46 4.64 -2.02 -17.06
N PRO A 47 5.87 -2.18 -17.58
CA PRO A 47 6.10 -2.50 -18.98
C PRO A 47 5.32 -3.78 -19.34
N HIS A 48 4.47 -3.70 -20.37
CA HIS A 48 3.50 -4.71 -20.81
C HIS A 48 2.14 -4.77 -20.08
N GLY A 49 1.76 -3.73 -19.32
CA GLY A 49 0.44 -3.65 -18.67
C GLY A 49 0.34 -4.42 -17.35
N THR A 50 1.49 -4.73 -16.74
CA THR A 50 1.59 -5.45 -15.47
C THR A 50 1.49 -4.51 -14.28
N SER A 51 0.82 -4.91 -13.22
CA SER A 51 0.88 -4.21 -11.93
C SER A 51 2.24 -4.38 -11.26
N THR A 52 2.78 -3.28 -10.75
CA THR A 52 4.04 -3.23 -9.99
C THR A 52 3.75 -2.91 -8.54
N ALA A 53 3.97 -3.86 -7.63
CA ALA A 53 3.94 -3.62 -6.19
C ALA A 53 5.29 -3.99 -5.59
N GLY A 54 5.85 -3.12 -4.76
CA GLY A 54 7.18 -3.30 -4.21
C GLY A 54 7.39 -2.56 -2.90
N TYR A 55 7.96 -3.25 -1.93
CA TYR A 55 8.48 -2.64 -0.70
C TYR A 55 9.88 -2.06 -0.98
N GLU A 56 10.05 -0.75 -0.80
CA GLU A 56 11.36 -0.11 -1.02
C GLU A 56 12.23 -0.28 0.23
N TYR A 57 13.26 -1.12 0.19
CA TYR A 57 14.13 -1.33 1.36
C TYR A 57 15.47 -0.59 1.26
N SER A 58 15.77 -0.02 0.10
CA SER A 58 16.95 0.81 -0.18
C SER A 58 16.67 1.61 -1.45
N THR A 59 17.41 2.70 -1.66
CA THR A 59 17.31 3.53 -2.87
C THR A 59 17.32 2.64 -4.12
N ASP A 60 16.22 2.68 -4.87
CA ASP A 60 15.99 1.93 -6.12
C ASP A 60 15.91 0.39 -5.98
N LYS A 61 15.78 -0.14 -4.76
CA LYS A 61 15.61 -1.57 -4.50
C LYS A 61 14.23 -1.89 -3.96
N PHE A 62 13.42 -2.52 -4.82
CA PHE A 62 12.06 -2.94 -4.50
C PHE A 62 11.99 -4.45 -4.28
N SER A 63 11.41 -4.85 -3.16
CA SER A 63 11.05 -6.24 -2.89
C SER A 63 9.63 -6.49 -3.39
N VAL A 64 9.52 -7.29 -4.47
CA VAL A 64 8.25 -7.74 -5.06
C VAL A 64 7.66 -8.98 -4.35
N ALA A 65 8.29 -9.42 -3.28
CA ALA A 65 7.86 -10.57 -2.48
C ALA A 65 7.90 -10.22 -0.99
N LEU A 66 6.77 -10.43 -0.32
CA LEU A 66 6.62 -10.27 1.12
C LEU A 66 6.08 -11.55 1.74
N LEU A 67 6.57 -11.93 2.93
CA LEU A 67 6.14 -13.15 3.63
C LEU A 67 6.26 -14.43 2.77
N GLY A 68 7.20 -14.47 1.82
CA GLY A 68 7.34 -15.60 0.87
C GLY A 68 6.26 -15.66 -0.21
N LYS A 69 5.31 -14.72 -0.22
CA LYS A 69 4.30 -14.55 -1.27
C LYS A 69 4.76 -13.43 -2.21
N LYS A 70 4.68 -13.68 -3.52
CA LYS A 70 4.98 -12.67 -4.55
C LYS A 70 3.74 -11.82 -4.77
N PHE A 71 3.93 -10.53 -5.01
CA PHE A 71 2.84 -9.70 -5.49
C PHE A 71 2.39 -10.17 -6.87
N THR A 72 1.08 -10.15 -7.07
CA THR A 72 0.46 -10.48 -8.35
C THR A 72 0.71 -9.34 -9.33
N LEU A 73 1.05 -9.69 -10.58
CA LEU A 73 1.30 -8.75 -11.67
C LEU A 73 0.02 -8.37 -12.44
N ASP A 74 -1.11 -8.96 -12.07
CA ASP A 74 -2.42 -8.68 -12.64
C ASP A 74 -2.94 -7.31 -12.19
N SER A 75 -3.42 -6.54 -13.16
CA SER A 75 -4.01 -5.21 -12.97
C SER A 75 -5.51 -5.25 -12.76
N ASP A 76 -6.00 -6.35 -12.20
CA ASP A 76 -7.38 -6.54 -11.77
C ASP A 76 -7.56 -6.05 -10.32
N ARG A 77 -8.74 -5.49 -10.02
CA ARG A 77 -9.09 -4.95 -8.71
C ARG A 77 -8.87 -5.95 -7.58
N GLU A 78 -9.26 -7.21 -7.77
CA GLU A 78 -9.11 -8.24 -6.74
C GLU A 78 -7.64 -8.59 -6.49
N SER A 79 -6.83 -8.60 -7.55
CA SER A 79 -5.39 -8.88 -7.46
C SER A 79 -4.65 -7.74 -6.76
N ILE A 80 -5.01 -6.50 -7.04
CA ILE A 80 -4.45 -5.32 -6.38
C ILE A 80 -4.85 -5.28 -4.90
N LEU A 81 -6.11 -5.58 -4.58
CA LEU A 81 -6.57 -5.71 -3.20
C LEU A 81 -5.84 -6.84 -2.46
N ALA A 82 -5.56 -7.96 -3.12
CA ALA A 82 -4.79 -9.05 -2.52
C ALA A 82 -3.36 -8.59 -2.20
N ASN A 83 -2.73 -7.81 -3.08
CA ASN A 83 -1.43 -7.19 -2.83
C ASN A 83 -1.49 -6.23 -1.63
N PHE A 84 -2.52 -5.40 -1.53
CA PHE A 84 -2.68 -4.48 -0.39
C PHE A 84 -2.85 -5.24 0.93
N ARG A 85 -3.67 -6.29 0.96
CA ARG A 85 -3.85 -7.16 2.15
C ARG A 85 -2.54 -7.83 2.56
N LEU A 86 -1.71 -8.25 1.61
CA LEU A 86 -0.39 -8.83 1.90
C LEU A 86 0.53 -7.81 2.57
N ALA A 87 0.54 -6.57 2.09
CA ALA A 87 1.32 -5.50 2.68
C ALA A 87 0.80 -5.11 4.07
N ASP A 88 -0.53 -5.08 4.29
CA ASP A 88 -1.16 -4.77 5.57
C ASP A 88 -0.82 -5.86 6.61
N GLU A 89 -0.91 -7.14 6.23
CA GLU A 89 -0.51 -8.28 7.06
C GLU A 89 0.98 -8.22 7.42
N TYR A 90 1.85 -7.90 6.46
CA TYR A 90 3.28 -7.73 6.70
C TYR A 90 3.58 -6.59 7.70
N CYS A 91 2.92 -5.44 7.54
CA CYS A 91 3.09 -4.32 8.46
C CYS A 91 2.61 -4.69 9.86
N ARG A 92 1.42 -5.30 9.98
CA ARG A 92 0.86 -5.74 11.28
C ARG A 92 1.71 -6.78 11.97
N LEU A 93 2.32 -7.71 11.23
CA LEU A 93 3.24 -8.70 11.81
C LEU A 93 4.55 -8.09 12.33
N ARG A 94 5.00 -6.96 11.75
CA ARG A 94 6.22 -6.27 12.18
C ARG A 94 5.98 -5.19 13.22
N LEU A 95 4.80 -4.60 13.24
CA LEU A 95 4.38 -3.66 14.27
C LEU A 95 4.01 -4.43 15.54
N THR A 96 4.38 -3.90 16.69
CA THR A 96 3.97 -4.46 17.99
C THR A 96 2.52 -4.07 18.25
N ASP A 97 1.74 -4.92 18.94
CA ASP A 97 0.33 -4.67 19.26
C ASP A 97 0.11 -3.26 19.86
N LYS A 98 1.02 -2.82 20.76
CA LYS A 98 1.00 -1.46 21.32
C LYS A 98 1.04 -0.32 20.29
N TYR A 99 1.73 -0.51 19.17
CA TYR A 99 1.83 0.49 18.11
C TYR A 99 0.57 0.50 17.25
N LEU A 100 -0.04 -0.67 17.04
CA LEU A 100 -1.33 -0.80 16.36
C LEU A 100 -2.45 -0.20 17.21
N GLU A 101 -2.46 -0.47 18.52
CA GLU A 101 -3.39 0.12 19.49
C GLU A 101 -3.25 1.66 19.53
N ALA A 102 -2.03 2.19 19.65
CA ALA A 102 -1.81 3.63 19.65
C ALA A 102 -2.19 4.31 18.32
N PHE A 103 -2.00 3.61 17.19
CA PHE A 103 -2.42 4.10 15.88
C PHE A 103 -3.94 4.11 15.74
N ASP A 104 -4.63 3.07 16.22
CA ASP A 104 -6.10 2.99 16.24
C ASP A 104 -6.68 4.06 17.17
N GLU A 105 -6.14 4.24 18.38
CA GLU A 105 -6.55 5.29 19.33
C GLU A 105 -6.34 6.71 18.77
N SER A 106 -5.28 6.94 17.99
CA SER A 106 -4.99 8.27 17.42
C SER A 106 -5.84 8.61 16.18
N HIS A 107 -6.41 7.59 15.51
CA HIS A 107 -7.17 7.73 14.26
C HIS A 107 -8.63 7.30 14.39
N GLN A 108 -9.11 6.98 15.59
CA GLN A 108 -10.55 6.93 15.85
C GLN A 108 -11.16 8.31 15.54
N PRO A 109 -12.17 8.41 14.67
CA PRO A 109 -12.95 9.64 14.59
C PRO A 109 -13.58 9.81 15.96
N SER A 110 -13.14 10.82 16.71
CA SER A 110 -13.78 11.24 17.95
C SER A 110 -15.28 11.37 17.68
N THR A 111 -16.06 10.36 18.06
CA THR A 111 -17.52 10.43 17.99
C THR A 111 -17.91 11.54 18.97
N PRO A 112 -18.47 12.66 18.50
CA PRO A 112 -18.97 13.66 19.44
C PRO A 112 -20.13 13.05 20.22
N VAL A 113 -20.03 13.18 21.55
CA VAL A 113 -21.00 12.80 22.57
C VAL A 113 -22.39 13.40 22.36
#